data_AF-A0A7N0UN48-F1
#
_entry.id   AF-A0A7N0UN48-F1
#
_cell.length_a   1.000
_cell.length_b   1.000
_cell.length_c   1.000
_cell.angle_alpha   90.00
_cell.angle_beta   90.00
_cell.angle_gamma   90.00
#
_symmetry.space_group_name_H-M   'P 1'
#
loop_
_entity.id
_entity.type
_entity.pdbx_description
1 polymer ?
#
loop_
_entity_poly.entity_id
_entity_poly.type
_entity_poly.pdbx_seq_one_letter_code
_entity_poly.pdbx_strand_id
1 'polypeptide(L)'
;MWELRSSLFLLLHLFRIFHSITAIRKDVGFPEPRFCRTSVQGRYLLADDNGHVCDALALDPETRCCPSTGGQYSCQGCNTISQCCDSYEFCVSCCLDPARTRKEEVLKVKIAKPVTAGTYSSVFDYCAGRCRHNSDSVIHENAYLSDAHHCFSLPANYSGVTVPLMEARLGGITVVVGRQAQSCDSVCKSKGQSCVATKLVVLNQCEIIQKHMSCKAGCLSSLGSDQPAEVLDDAPKNLNPGACLYSREQRVLSCDGSHRHTKRLCPCA
;
A
#
# COMPACT_ATOMS: atom_id res chain seq x y z
N MET A 1 -4.06 80.22 58.85
CA MET A 1 -3.25 79.01 58.54
C MET A 1 -4.19 77.87 58.24
N TRP A 2 -4.84 77.98 57.10
CA TRP A 2 -5.55 76.90 56.42
C TRP A 2 -4.58 76.40 55.33
N GLU A 3 -4.78 75.19 54.83
CA GLU A 3 -3.86 74.42 53.97
C GLU A 3 -2.86 73.55 54.74
N LEU A 4 -3.31 72.35 55.15
CA LEU A 4 -2.51 71.12 55.22
C LEU A 4 -3.40 69.94 55.71
N ARG A 5 -4.55 69.73 55.06
CA ARG A 5 -5.40 68.54 55.30
C ARG A 5 -5.96 67.93 54.01
N SER A 6 -5.25 68.08 52.90
CA SER A 6 -5.61 67.47 51.62
C SER A 6 -4.44 66.73 50.97
N SER A 7 -3.82 65.79 51.68
CA SER A 7 -2.80 64.91 51.07
C SER A 7 -2.76 63.47 51.62
N LEU A 8 -3.83 62.99 52.29
CA LEU A 8 -3.85 61.62 52.82
C LEU A 8 -5.04 60.75 52.38
N PHE A 9 -5.80 61.17 51.37
CA PHE A 9 -6.89 60.37 50.78
C PHE A 9 -6.76 60.15 49.27
N LEU A 10 -5.63 60.52 48.66
CA LEU A 10 -5.35 60.26 47.24
C LEU A 10 -4.28 59.17 47.00
N LEU A 11 -3.86 58.47 48.04
CA LEU A 11 -2.85 57.40 47.95
C LEU A 11 -3.42 55.97 48.07
N LEU A 12 -4.73 55.81 48.24
CA LEU A 12 -5.37 54.48 48.37
C LEU A 12 -6.39 54.12 47.27
N HIS A 13 -6.63 54.99 46.28
CA HIS A 13 -7.52 54.69 45.15
C HIS A 13 -6.82 54.46 43.79
N LEU A 14 -5.49 54.59 43.70
CA LEU A 14 -4.75 54.30 42.46
C LEU A 14 -4.12 52.89 42.42
N PHE A 15 -4.25 52.09 43.49
CA PHE A 15 -3.70 50.73 43.58
C PHE A 15 -4.74 49.61 43.37
N ARG A 16 -5.84 49.88 42.65
CA ARG A 16 -6.87 48.86 42.36
C ARG A 16 -7.34 48.77 40.90
N ILE A 17 -6.59 49.30 39.93
CA ILE A 17 -6.87 49.04 38.50
C ILE A 17 -5.56 48.83 37.74
N PHE A 18 -4.79 47.81 38.12
CA PHE A 18 -3.76 47.21 37.28
C PHE A 18 -3.76 45.69 37.45
N HIS A 19 -4.93 45.06 37.28
CA HIS A 19 -4.96 43.69 36.80
C HIS A 19 -5.20 43.77 35.30
N SER A 20 -4.15 44.14 34.56
CA SER A 20 -4.08 43.76 33.16
C SER A 20 -4.11 42.24 33.16
N ILE A 21 -5.27 41.65 32.87
CA ILE A 21 -5.37 40.26 32.49
C ILE A 21 -4.65 40.18 31.15
N THR A 22 -3.33 40.00 31.18
CA THR A 22 -2.56 39.51 30.05
C THR A 22 -2.93 38.05 29.89
N ALA A 23 -4.10 37.81 29.28
CA ALA A 23 -4.35 36.58 28.57
C ALA A 23 -3.38 36.59 27.36
N ILE A 24 -2.14 36.18 27.60
CA ILE A 24 -1.22 35.81 26.55
C ILE A 24 -1.88 34.61 25.87
N ARG A 25 -2.61 34.85 24.78
CA ARG A 25 -2.84 33.83 23.76
C ARG A 25 -1.44 33.44 23.28
N LYS A 26 -0.85 32.43 23.91
CA LYS A 26 0.17 31.61 23.25
C LYS A 26 -0.48 31.10 21.98
N ASP A 27 0.25 31.25 20.88
CA ASP A 27 -0.03 30.67 19.58
C ASP A 27 -1.04 31.44 18.71
N VAL A 28 -0.66 32.66 18.33
CA VAL A 28 -0.86 33.10 16.93
C VAL A 28 0.52 33.03 16.25
N GLY A 29 1.05 31.81 16.13
CA GLY A 29 2.09 31.57 15.16
C GLY A 29 1.44 31.74 13.79
N PHE A 30 1.88 32.73 13.02
CA PHE A 30 1.62 32.73 11.59
C PHE A 30 2.12 31.36 11.07
N PRO A 31 1.30 30.58 10.33
CA PRO A 31 1.78 29.34 9.76
C PRO A 31 2.94 29.70 8.83
N GLU A 32 4.15 29.31 9.22
CA GLU A 32 5.33 29.37 8.34
C GLU A 32 4.94 28.76 7.00
N PRO A 33 5.16 29.45 5.86
CA PRO A 33 4.76 28.96 4.56
C PRO A 33 5.46 27.63 4.31
N ARG A 34 4.65 26.56 4.27
CA ARG A 34 5.16 25.20 4.11
C ARG A 34 5.40 24.95 2.62
N PHE A 35 6.66 24.80 2.26
CA PHE A 35 7.06 24.41 0.91
C PHE A 35 6.89 22.91 0.71
N CYS A 36 6.30 22.51 -0.41
CA CYS A 36 6.20 21.10 -0.77
C CYS A 36 7.48 20.56 -1.40
N ARG A 37 7.71 19.27 -1.18
CA ARG A 37 8.70 18.49 -1.91
C ARG A 37 8.01 17.78 -3.07
N THR A 38 8.65 17.67 -4.22
CA THR A 38 8.03 17.07 -5.42
C THR A 38 8.89 15.99 -6.05
N SER A 39 8.26 15.11 -6.83
CA SER A 39 8.91 14.07 -7.61
C SER A 39 9.55 14.69 -8.87
N VAL A 40 10.81 15.13 -8.79
CA VAL A 40 11.50 15.96 -9.81
C VAL A 40 11.85 15.21 -11.12
N GLN A 41 11.22 14.06 -11.42
CA GLN A 41 11.63 13.18 -12.53
C GLN A 41 10.65 13.13 -13.71
N GLY A 42 9.38 13.44 -13.49
CA GLY A 42 8.37 13.41 -14.55
C GLY A 42 8.55 14.56 -15.54
N ARG A 43 8.37 14.29 -16.84
CA ARG A 43 8.43 15.32 -17.90
C ARG A 43 7.22 16.25 -17.88
N TYR A 44 6.06 15.72 -17.52
CA TYR A 44 4.78 16.42 -17.59
C TYR A 44 4.06 16.44 -16.25
N LEU A 45 4.10 15.34 -15.48
CA LEU A 45 3.45 15.24 -14.18
C LEU A 45 4.47 15.34 -13.05
N LEU A 46 4.01 15.84 -11.90
CA LEU A 46 4.73 15.85 -10.63
C LEU A 46 3.78 15.39 -9.52
N ALA A 47 4.31 14.63 -8.56
CA ALA A 47 3.64 14.34 -7.30
C ALA A 47 4.31 15.12 -6.17
N ASP A 48 3.52 15.74 -5.29
CA ASP A 48 4.03 16.43 -4.10
C ASP A 48 3.98 15.58 -2.82
N ASP A 49 4.62 16.04 -1.74
CA ASP A 49 4.64 15.36 -0.43
C ASP A 49 3.33 15.46 0.34
N ASN A 50 2.37 16.24 -0.15
CA ASN A 50 0.98 16.18 0.29
C ASN A 50 0.19 15.09 -0.46
N GLY A 51 0.76 14.48 -1.50
CA GLY A 51 0.14 13.39 -2.26
C GLY A 51 -0.75 13.84 -3.41
N HIS A 52 -0.67 15.09 -3.84
CA HIS A 52 -1.34 15.54 -5.06
C HIS A 52 -0.47 15.28 -6.29
N VAL A 53 -1.12 15.07 -7.45
CA VAL A 53 -0.45 14.97 -8.75
C VAL A 53 -0.97 16.09 -9.64
N CYS A 54 -0.06 16.82 -10.28
CA CYS A 54 -0.41 17.90 -11.19
C CYS A 54 0.56 17.97 -12.38
N ASP A 55 0.16 18.69 -13.42
CA ASP A 55 1.08 19.07 -14.48
C ASP A 55 2.18 19.99 -13.91
N ALA A 56 3.41 19.85 -14.39
CA ALA A 56 4.54 20.65 -13.95
C ALA A 56 4.30 22.17 -14.11
N LEU A 57 3.49 22.58 -15.09
CA LEU A 57 3.09 23.97 -15.33
C LEU A 57 2.04 24.48 -14.34
N ALA A 58 1.31 23.59 -13.67
CA ALA A 58 0.30 23.92 -12.69
C ALA A 58 0.86 24.02 -11.26
N LEU A 59 2.16 23.79 -11.07
CA LEU A 59 2.82 23.87 -9.78
C LEU A 59 2.85 25.32 -9.28
N ASP A 60 2.47 25.52 -8.02
CA ASP A 60 2.48 26.85 -7.42
C ASP A 60 3.92 27.39 -7.29
N PRO A 61 4.24 28.59 -7.82
CA PRO A 61 5.62 29.11 -7.80
C PRO A 61 6.14 29.44 -6.40
N GLU A 62 5.25 29.80 -5.47
CA GLU A 62 5.61 30.25 -4.13
C GLU A 62 5.81 29.05 -3.21
N THR A 63 4.82 28.17 -3.10
CA THR A 63 4.82 27.01 -2.19
C THR A 63 5.42 25.76 -2.80
N ARG A 64 5.56 25.70 -4.13
CA ARG A 64 6.03 24.51 -4.88
C ARG A 64 5.12 23.30 -4.71
N CYS A 65 3.87 23.50 -4.30
CA CYS A 65 2.86 22.47 -4.13
C CYS A 65 2.00 22.31 -5.38
N CYS A 66 1.42 21.11 -5.57
CA CYS A 66 0.39 20.91 -6.57
C CYS A 66 -0.95 21.50 -6.07
N PRO A 67 -1.83 21.96 -6.97
CA PRO A 67 -3.15 22.44 -6.59
C PRO A 67 -3.99 21.34 -5.94
N SER A 68 -4.69 21.66 -4.85
CA SER A 68 -5.57 20.72 -4.12
C SER A 68 -6.90 20.43 -4.84
N THR A 69 -7.02 20.75 -6.13
CA THR A 69 -8.23 20.55 -6.94
C THR A 69 -8.32 19.14 -7.53
N GLY A 70 -7.20 18.41 -7.60
CA GLY A 70 -7.16 16.99 -7.94
C GLY A 70 -7.22 16.13 -6.69
N GLY A 71 -7.83 14.94 -6.75
CA GLY A 71 -7.92 14.04 -5.59
C GLY A 71 -6.55 13.74 -4.97
N GLN A 72 -6.48 13.79 -3.65
CA GLN A 72 -5.28 13.45 -2.88
C GLN A 72 -5.05 11.93 -2.89
N TYR A 73 -3.80 11.50 -3.01
CA TYR A 73 -3.39 10.09 -3.03
C TYR A 73 -4.00 9.29 -4.19
N SER A 74 -4.07 9.90 -5.37
CA SER A 74 -4.61 9.25 -6.57
C SER A 74 -3.79 8.00 -6.94
N CYS A 75 -4.50 6.89 -7.10
CA CYS A 75 -3.95 5.61 -7.55
C CYS A 75 -4.29 5.33 -9.03
N GLN A 76 -4.44 6.37 -9.84
CA GLN A 76 -4.69 6.20 -11.27
C GLN A 76 -3.56 5.38 -11.93
N GLY A 77 -3.93 4.36 -12.71
CA GLY A 77 -2.94 3.47 -13.34
C GLY A 77 -2.25 2.49 -12.38
N CYS A 78 -2.67 2.43 -11.11
CA CYS A 78 -2.13 1.52 -10.11
C CYS A 78 -3.00 0.27 -9.92
N ASN A 79 -2.36 -0.89 -9.93
CA ASN A 79 -2.94 -2.12 -9.40
C ASN A 79 -2.77 -2.12 -7.88
N THR A 80 -3.88 -1.96 -7.16
CA THR A 80 -3.89 -1.86 -5.69
C THR A 80 -3.50 -3.15 -4.97
N ILE A 81 -3.53 -4.29 -5.68
CA ILE A 81 -3.15 -5.61 -5.16
C ILE A 81 -1.64 -5.80 -5.24
N SER A 82 -1.05 -5.58 -6.43
CA SER A 82 0.40 -5.67 -6.60
C SER A 82 1.15 -4.46 -6.04
N GLN A 83 0.44 -3.36 -5.76
CA GLN A 83 1.01 -2.07 -5.34
C GLN A 83 2.04 -1.56 -6.36
N CYS A 84 1.72 -1.78 -7.64
CA CYS A 84 2.50 -1.37 -8.79
C CYS A 84 1.64 -0.52 -9.73
N CYS A 85 2.26 0.47 -10.37
CA CYS A 85 1.62 1.43 -11.26
C CYS A 85 2.42 1.59 -12.56
N ASP A 86 1.73 2.02 -13.60
CA ASP A 86 2.31 2.37 -14.90
C ASP A 86 2.96 3.77 -14.92
N SER A 87 2.59 4.65 -13.99
CA SER A 87 3.16 5.98 -13.81
C SER A 87 3.87 6.12 -12.46
N TYR A 88 5.05 6.74 -12.50
CA TYR A 88 5.87 7.02 -11.32
C TYR A 88 5.17 7.98 -10.37
N GLU A 89 4.59 9.06 -10.89
CA GLU A 89 3.97 10.12 -10.08
C GLU A 89 2.72 9.61 -9.37
N PHE A 90 1.87 8.83 -10.07
CA PHE A 90 0.72 8.17 -9.44
C PHE A 90 1.14 7.07 -8.48
N CYS A 91 2.26 6.36 -8.71
CA CYS A 91 2.83 5.46 -7.71
C CYS A 91 3.20 6.20 -6.42
N VAL A 92 3.89 7.34 -6.52
CA VAL A 92 4.28 8.14 -5.35
C VAL A 92 3.06 8.65 -4.62
N SER A 93 2.09 9.24 -5.33
CA SER A 93 0.83 9.72 -4.76
C SER A 93 0.04 8.61 -4.06
N CYS A 94 -0.17 7.47 -4.74
CA CYS A 94 -0.86 6.31 -4.17
C CYS A 94 -0.12 5.74 -2.95
N CYS A 95 1.20 5.69 -2.98
CA CYS A 95 2.02 5.21 -1.88
C CYS A 95 1.92 6.10 -0.63
N LEU A 96 1.71 7.41 -0.79
CA LEU A 96 1.57 8.34 0.33
C LEU A 96 0.27 8.16 1.12
N ASP A 97 -0.72 7.42 0.57
CA ASP A 97 -1.97 7.09 1.23
C ASP A 97 -1.74 6.35 2.56
N PRO A 98 -2.14 6.92 3.72
CA PRO A 98 -2.01 6.24 5.01
C PRO A 98 -2.77 4.91 5.09
N ALA A 99 -3.80 4.70 4.25
CA ALA A 99 -4.51 3.42 4.17
C ALA A 99 -3.67 2.31 3.51
N ARG A 100 -2.61 2.68 2.77
CA ARG A 100 -1.75 1.75 2.04
C ARG A 100 -0.37 1.61 2.65
N THR A 101 0.11 2.67 3.30
CA THR A 101 1.48 2.76 3.78
C THR A 101 1.52 3.25 5.22
N ARG A 102 1.95 2.36 6.12
CA ARG A 102 2.10 2.69 7.55
C ARG A 102 3.47 3.30 7.81
N LYS A 103 3.48 4.53 8.34
CA LYS A 103 4.67 5.34 8.61
C LYS A 103 5.71 4.58 9.46
N GLU A 104 5.27 3.88 10.49
CA GLU A 104 6.15 3.19 11.45
C GLU A 104 6.89 2.01 10.82
N GLU A 105 6.33 1.44 9.76
CA GLU A 105 6.91 0.30 9.04
C GLU A 105 7.92 0.78 8.00
N VAL A 106 7.54 1.77 7.19
CA VAL A 106 8.39 2.24 6.08
C VAL A 106 9.65 2.96 6.52
N LEU A 107 9.60 3.69 7.64
CA LEU A 107 10.77 4.42 8.14
C LEU A 107 11.85 3.49 8.73
N LYS A 108 11.53 2.21 8.96
CA LYS A 108 12.49 1.19 9.38
C LYS A 108 13.14 0.45 8.20
N VAL A 109 12.60 0.63 6.99
CA VAL A 109 13.10 -0.05 5.79
C VAL A 109 14.43 0.59 5.37
N LYS A 110 15.42 -0.27 5.11
CA LYS A 110 16.71 0.16 4.55
C LYS A 110 16.54 0.60 3.11
N ILE A 111 17.24 1.66 2.73
CA ILE A 111 17.24 2.21 1.36
C ILE A 111 17.81 1.19 0.37
N ALA A 112 18.80 0.39 0.79
CA ALA A 112 19.46 -0.60 -0.05
C ALA A 112 19.75 -1.90 0.72
N LYS A 113 20.15 -2.96 -0.03
CA LYS A 113 20.49 -4.28 0.52
C LYS A 113 21.68 -4.31 1.50
N PRO A 114 22.77 -3.54 1.32
CA PRO A 114 23.93 -3.61 2.21
C PRO A 114 23.56 -3.33 3.68
N VAL A 115 24.22 -4.02 4.62
CA VAL A 115 23.94 -3.89 6.06
C VAL A 115 24.16 -2.45 6.56
N THR A 116 25.10 -1.73 5.94
CA THR A 116 25.46 -0.33 6.21
C THR A 116 24.47 0.69 5.65
N ALA A 117 23.47 0.27 4.87
CA ALA A 117 22.50 1.19 4.29
C ALA A 117 21.61 1.83 5.38
N GLY A 118 21.45 3.15 5.30
CA GLY A 118 20.52 3.91 6.14
C GLY A 118 19.06 3.61 5.81
N THR A 119 18.16 4.20 6.60
CA THR A 119 16.70 4.13 6.39
C THR A 119 16.15 5.42 5.80
N TYR A 120 14.89 5.39 5.36
CA TYR A 120 14.22 6.57 4.83
C TYR A 120 13.91 7.61 5.92
N SER A 121 14.06 8.89 5.58
CA SER A 121 13.79 10.04 6.46
C SER A 121 12.31 10.40 6.57
N SER A 122 11.51 10.07 5.55
CA SER A 122 10.07 10.35 5.51
C SER A 122 9.32 9.33 4.66
N VAL A 123 7.99 9.30 4.78
CA VAL A 123 7.13 8.47 3.91
C VAL A 123 7.28 8.88 2.45
N PHE A 124 7.41 10.19 2.20
CA PHE A 124 7.69 10.70 0.85
C PHE A 124 9.00 10.15 0.28
N ASP A 125 10.09 10.15 1.06
CA ASP A 125 11.38 9.60 0.62
C ASP A 125 11.30 8.10 0.32
N TYR A 126 10.54 7.36 1.15
CA TYR A 126 10.25 5.96 0.91
C TYR A 126 9.51 5.76 -0.42
N CYS A 127 8.40 6.48 -0.62
CA CYS A 127 7.57 6.34 -1.80
C CYS A 127 8.32 6.74 -3.07
N ALA A 128 8.97 7.91 -3.06
CA ALA A 128 9.80 8.38 -4.18
C ALA A 128 10.93 7.40 -4.50
N GLY A 129 11.61 6.85 -3.49
CA GLY A 129 12.69 5.87 -3.69
C GLY A 129 12.19 4.53 -4.25
N ARG A 130 11.13 3.97 -3.66
CA ARG A 130 10.62 2.63 -4.02
C ARG A 130 9.93 2.61 -5.39
N CYS A 131 9.06 3.58 -5.66
CA CYS A 131 8.38 3.72 -6.94
C CYS A 131 9.35 3.90 -8.10
N ARG A 132 10.52 4.51 -7.85
CA ARG A 132 11.52 4.76 -8.88
C ARG A 132 12.24 3.47 -9.30
N HIS A 133 12.65 2.65 -8.34
CA HIS A 133 13.48 1.47 -8.58
C HIS A 133 13.02 0.31 -7.69
N ASN A 134 12.18 -0.59 -8.21
CA ASN A 134 11.88 -1.87 -7.55
C ASN A 134 12.53 -3.03 -8.30
N SER A 135 13.43 -3.76 -7.63
CA SER A 135 14.02 -4.98 -8.18
C SER A 135 12.98 -6.08 -8.45
N ASP A 136 11.84 -6.03 -7.78
CA ASP A 136 10.78 -7.02 -7.92
C ASP A 136 9.98 -6.86 -9.23
N SER A 137 10.14 -5.73 -9.94
CA SER A 137 9.49 -5.48 -11.23
C SER A 137 10.34 -5.89 -12.44
N VAL A 138 11.53 -6.45 -12.24
CA VAL A 138 12.49 -6.78 -13.32
C VAL A 138 12.64 -8.30 -13.49
N ILE A 139 12.41 -8.80 -14.71
CA ILE A 139 12.77 -10.15 -15.17
C ILE A 139 14.12 -10.08 -15.90
N HIS A 140 15.02 -11.02 -15.57
CA HIS A 140 16.33 -11.20 -16.22
C HIS A 140 17.14 -9.90 -16.32
N GLU A 141 17.23 -9.19 -15.19
CA GLU A 141 18.08 -8.01 -14.95
C GLU A 141 17.80 -6.77 -15.83
N ASN A 142 17.03 -6.86 -16.92
CA ASN A 142 16.84 -5.75 -17.86
C ASN A 142 15.44 -5.62 -18.53
N ALA A 143 14.46 -6.46 -18.20
CA ALA A 143 13.10 -6.37 -18.76
C ALA A 143 12.06 -6.22 -17.66
N TYR A 144 11.15 -5.24 -17.77
CA TYR A 144 10.07 -5.11 -16.78
C TYR A 144 9.02 -6.22 -16.96
N LEU A 145 8.51 -6.72 -15.82
CA LEU A 145 7.45 -7.75 -15.77
C LEU A 145 6.17 -7.31 -16.50
N SER A 146 5.91 -6.01 -16.50
CA SER A 146 4.77 -5.37 -17.17
C SER A 146 5.01 -3.85 -17.25
N ASP A 147 4.16 -3.16 -17.99
CA ASP A 147 4.14 -1.68 -18.03
C ASP A 147 3.95 -1.08 -16.62
N ALA A 148 3.24 -1.78 -15.72
CA ALA A 148 3.12 -1.43 -14.31
C ALA A 148 4.37 -1.84 -13.50
N HIS A 149 5.43 -1.04 -13.58
CA HIS A 149 6.75 -1.35 -13.01
C HIS A 149 7.18 -0.43 -11.85
N HIS A 150 6.42 0.63 -11.59
CA HIS A 150 6.61 1.51 -10.44
C HIS A 150 5.90 0.92 -9.23
N CYS A 151 6.63 0.35 -8.28
CA CYS A 151 6.03 -0.40 -7.19
C CYS A 151 6.48 0.11 -5.82
N PHE A 152 5.57 0.10 -4.84
CA PHE A 152 5.83 0.59 -3.49
C PHE A 152 5.60 -0.43 -2.37
N SER A 153 5.49 -1.71 -2.73
CA SER A 153 5.34 -2.78 -1.75
C SER A 153 6.56 -2.90 -0.80
N LEU A 154 6.28 -3.28 0.44
CA LEU A 154 7.29 -3.55 1.47
C LEU A 154 8.13 -4.78 1.10
N PRO A 155 9.46 -4.76 1.32
CA PRO A 155 10.32 -5.92 1.07
C PRO A 155 9.97 -7.14 1.94
N ALA A 156 10.10 -8.35 1.39
CA ALA A 156 9.77 -9.61 2.06
C ALA A 156 10.48 -9.82 3.42
N ASN A 157 11.66 -9.23 3.66
CA ASN A 157 12.38 -9.35 4.94
C ASN A 157 11.90 -8.41 6.05
N TYR A 158 11.23 -7.30 5.71
CA TYR A 158 10.48 -6.47 6.67
C TYR A 158 9.00 -6.86 6.71
N SER A 159 8.60 -7.70 5.75
CA SER A 159 7.45 -8.58 5.88
C SER A 159 7.82 -9.70 6.84
N GLY A 160 7.98 -9.37 8.13
CA GLY A 160 7.45 -10.29 9.12
C GLY A 160 5.99 -10.44 8.73
N VAL A 161 5.66 -11.49 7.96
CA VAL A 161 4.32 -11.81 7.51
C VAL A 161 3.55 -12.13 8.77
N THR A 162 3.15 -11.07 9.45
CA THR A 162 2.16 -11.14 10.47
C THR A 162 0.85 -11.28 9.70
N VAL A 163 0.16 -12.34 10.08
CA VAL A 163 -1.20 -12.72 9.74
C VAL A 163 -2.18 -11.53 9.52
N PRO A 164 -2.07 -10.34 10.15
CA PRO A 164 -3.03 -9.25 9.94
C PRO A 164 -3.08 -8.61 8.54
N LEU A 165 -1.98 -8.51 7.78
CA LEU A 165 -2.03 -7.84 6.45
C LEU A 165 -2.65 -8.75 5.38
N MET A 166 -2.44 -10.06 5.48
CA MET A 166 -3.08 -11.02 4.58
C MET A 166 -4.55 -11.26 4.94
N GLU A 167 -4.91 -11.20 6.22
CA GLU A 167 -6.31 -11.15 6.67
C GLU A 167 -7.02 -9.89 6.16
N ALA A 168 -6.36 -8.72 6.19
CA ALA A 168 -6.90 -7.50 5.59
C ALA A 168 -7.08 -7.63 4.06
N ARG A 169 -6.14 -8.30 3.36
CA ARG A 169 -6.24 -8.57 1.91
C ARG A 169 -7.33 -9.59 1.55
N LEU A 170 -7.70 -10.46 2.47
CA LEU A 170 -8.80 -11.43 2.36
C LEU A 170 -10.08 -10.95 3.08
N GLY A 171 -10.20 -9.66 3.43
CA GLY A 171 -11.38 -9.13 4.12
C GLY A 171 -12.69 -9.52 3.42
N GLY A 172 -13.56 -10.24 4.14
CA GLY A 172 -14.84 -10.72 3.63
C GLY A 172 -14.77 -11.94 2.69
N ILE A 173 -13.59 -12.53 2.48
CA ILE A 173 -13.38 -13.70 1.62
C ILE A 173 -13.33 -14.98 2.46
N THR A 174 -14.19 -15.92 2.11
CA THR A 174 -14.15 -17.31 2.57
C THR A 174 -13.26 -18.12 1.64
N VAL A 175 -12.15 -18.66 2.14
CA VAL A 175 -11.25 -19.52 1.35
C VAL A 175 -11.75 -20.96 1.42
N VAL A 176 -12.05 -21.55 0.26
CA VAL A 176 -12.64 -22.89 0.15
C VAL A 176 -11.78 -23.79 -0.74
N VAL A 177 -11.47 -24.99 -0.27
CA VAL A 177 -10.86 -26.03 -1.12
C VAL A 177 -11.95 -26.77 -1.87
N GLY A 178 -11.90 -26.71 -3.20
CA GLY A 178 -12.83 -27.42 -4.08
C GLY A 178 -12.60 -28.92 -4.12
N ARG A 179 -13.55 -29.68 -4.67
CA ARG A 179 -13.31 -31.08 -5.05
C ARG A 179 -12.56 -31.15 -6.37
N GLN A 180 -12.11 -32.36 -6.70
CA GLN A 180 -11.53 -32.68 -8.00
C GLN A 180 -12.40 -32.17 -9.15
N ALA A 181 -11.77 -31.58 -10.16
CA ALA A 181 -12.43 -31.12 -11.39
C ALA A 181 -13.52 -30.06 -11.20
N GLN A 182 -13.60 -29.42 -10.03
CA GLN A 182 -14.52 -28.30 -9.80
C GLN A 182 -13.88 -26.95 -10.11
N SER A 183 -14.67 -26.06 -10.70
CA SER A 183 -14.31 -24.65 -10.84
C SER A 183 -14.63 -23.88 -9.56
N CYS A 184 -13.98 -22.74 -9.34
CA CYS A 184 -14.29 -21.91 -8.19
C CYS A 184 -15.71 -21.34 -8.22
N ASP A 185 -16.29 -21.09 -9.40
CA ASP A 185 -17.70 -20.72 -9.53
C ASP A 185 -18.61 -21.79 -8.93
N SER A 186 -18.37 -23.07 -9.26
CA SER A 186 -19.17 -24.17 -8.74
C SER A 186 -18.97 -24.38 -7.23
N VAL A 187 -17.73 -24.22 -6.74
CA VAL A 187 -17.37 -24.36 -5.33
C VAL A 187 -18.04 -23.27 -4.50
N CYS A 188 -17.91 -22.00 -4.88
CA CYS A 188 -18.51 -20.89 -4.16
C CYS A 188 -20.04 -20.94 -4.22
N LYS A 189 -20.62 -21.28 -5.37
CA LYS A 189 -22.07 -21.44 -5.51
C LYS A 189 -22.63 -22.50 -4.55
N SER A 190 -21.89 -23.59 -4.32
CA SER A 190 -22.30 -24.63 -3.35
C SER A 190 -22.32 -24.14 -1.88
N LYS A 191 -21.67 -23.01 -1.62
CA LYS A 191 -21.65 -22.30 -0.33
C LYS A 191 -22.61 -21.11 -0.27
N GLY A 192 -23.42 -20.90 -1.31
CA GLY A 192 -24.29 -19.71 -1.41
C GLY A 192 -23.53 -18.41 -1.67
N GLN A 193 -22.30 -18.50 -2.18
CA GLN A 193 -21.38 -17.39 -2.44
C GLN A 193 -20.99 -17.33 -3.92
N SER A 194 -20.31 -16.26 -4.33
CA SER A 194 -19.73 -16.11 -5.67
C SER A 194 -18.20 -16.13 -5.62
N CYS A 195 -17.58 -16.55 -6.72
CA CYS A 195 -16.12 -16.50 -6.83
C CYS A 195 -15.64 -15.06 -6.99
N VAL A 196 -14.63 -14.67 -6.21
CA VAL A 196 -14.03 -13.32 -6.28
C VAL A 196 -12.73 -13.38 -7.07
N ALA A 197 -12.82 -13.27 -8.39
CA ALA A 197 -11.69 -13.45 -9.32
C ALA A 197 -10.45 -12.60 -8.96
N THR A 198 -10.64 -11.36 -8.52
CA THR A 198 -9.55 -10.45 -8.12
C THR A 198 -8.72 -10.98 -6.94
N LYS A 199 -9.28 -11.88 -6.13
CA LYS A 199 -8.61 -12.46 -4.96
C LYS A 199 -7.86 -13.76 -5.30
N LEU A 200 -8.00 -14.29 -6.51
CA LEU A 200 -7.18 -15.43 -6.96
C LEU A 200 -5.69 -15.08 -6.94
N VAL A 201 -5.32 -13.84 -7.26
CA VAL A 201 -3.92 -13.37 -7.20
C VAL A 201 -3.35 -13.48 -5.78
N VAL A 202 -4.18 -13.27 -4.76
CA VAL A 202 -3.77 -13.37 -3.35
C VAL A 202 -3.57 -14.84 -2.96
N LEU A 203 -4.47 -15.72 -3.40
CA LEU A 203 -4.39 -17.16 -3.12
C LEU A 203 -3.29 -17.87 -3.93
N ASN A 204 -2.87 -17.30 -5.04
CA ASN A 204 -1.88 -17.84 -5.97
C ASN A 204 -0.44 -17.61 -5.49
N GLN A 205 -0.19 -17.93 -4.21
CA GLN A 205 1.10 -17.88 -3.53
C GLN A 205 1.33 -19.22 -2.84
N CYS A 206 2.50 -19.83 -3.01
CA CYS A 206 2.79 -21.15 -2.46
C CYS A 206 2.52 -21.22 -0.95
N GLU A 207 2.89 -20.17 -0.23
CA GLU A 207 2.75 -20.05 1.22
C GLU A 207 1.27 -20.03 1.66
N ILE A 208 0.37 -19.57 0.80
CA ILE A 208 -1.08 -19.55 1.06
C ILE A 208 -1.70 -20.89 0.69
N ILE A 209 -1.27 -21.49 -0.43
CA ILE A 209 -1.75 -22.80 -0.86
C ILE A 209 -1.39 -23.87 0.20
N GLN A 210 -0.15 -23.86 0.68
CA GLN A 210 0.35 -24.77 1.74
C GLN A 210 -0.39 -24.65 3.09
N LYS A 211 -1.06 -23.52 3.35
CA LYS A 211 -1.90 -23.38 4.56
C LYS A 211 -3.21 -24.14 4.47
N HIS A 212 -3.67 -24.46 3.26
CA HIS A 212 -4.97 -25.06 3.01
C HIS A 212 -4.87 -26.45 2.36
N MET A 213 -3.70 -26.80 1.81
CA MET A 213 -3.44 -28.00 1.02
C MET A 213 -2.15 -28.69 1.47
N SER A 214 -1.97 -29.97 1.13
CA SER A 214 -0.83 -30.74 1.66
C SER A 214 0.49 -30.46 0.95
N CYS A 215 0.44 -30.21 -0.36
CA CYS A 215 1.59 -29.86 -1.19
C CYS A 215 2.79 -30.81 -0.99
N LYS A 216 2.53 -32.13 -0.90
CA LYS A 216 3.53 -33.16 -0.59
C LYS A 216 4.75 -33.13 -1.52
N ALA A 217 4.54 -32.77 -2.78
CA ALA A 217 5.61 -32.66 -3.79
C ALA A 217 6.10 -31.20 -3.99
N GLY A 218 5.83 -30.32 -3.04
CA GLY A 218 6.23 -28.92 -3.08
C GLY A 218 5.33 -28.06 -3.99
N CYS A 219 5.83 -26.88 -4.35
CA CYS A 219 5.12 -25.93 -5.21
C CYS A 219 5.82 -25.78 -6.56
N LEU A 220 5.04 -25.78 -7.64
CA LEU A 220 5.53 -25.68 -9.02
C LEU A 220 4.79 -24.55 -9.75
N SER A 221 5.56 -23.69 -10.42
CA SER A 221 4.97 -22.70 -11.31
C SER A 221 4.56 -23.34 -12.63
N SER A 222 3.33 -23.13 -13.08
CA SER A 222 2.89 -23.60 -14.40
C SER A 222 1.81 -22.69 -15.00
N LEU A 223 1.29 -23.06 -16.18
CA LEU A 223 0.21 -22.36 -16.86
C LEU A 223 -1.02 -23.26 -16.86
N GLY A 224 -2.09 -22.81 -16.21
CA GLY A 224 -3.35 -23.55 -16.12
C GLY A 224 -4.43 -22.67 -15.50
N SER A 225 -5.60 -22.65 -16.11
CA SER A 225 -6.75 -21.87 -15.64
C SER A 225 -7.35 -22.40 -14.32
N ASP A 226 -7.01 -23.63 -13.96
CA ASP A 226 -7.38 -24.28 -12.70
C ASP A 226 -6.55 -23.82 -11.51
N GLN A 227 -5.49 -23.04 -11.72
CA GLN A 227 -4.61 -22.60 -10.64
C GLN A 227 -5.22 -21.41 -9.88
N PRO A 228 -4.95 -21.25 -8.58
CA PRO A 228 -4.12 -22.10 -7.72
C PRO A 228 -4.80 -23.44 -7.33
N ALA A 229 -4.03 -24.52 -7.34
CA ALA A 229 -4.56 -25.87 -7.09
C ALA A 229 -3.52 -26.83 -6.52
N GLU A 230 -3.97 -27.97 -5.98
CA GLU A 230 -3.13 -29.12 -5.65
C GLU A 230 -3.45 -30.27 -6.61
N VAL A 231 -2.41 -30.89 -7.18
CA VAL A 231 -2.50 -32.09 -7.99
C VAL A 231 -2.79 -33.28 -7.09
N LEU A 232 -3.78 -34.08 -7.45
CA LEU A 232 -4.17 -35.25 -6.67
C LEU A 232 -3.13 -36.37 -6.74
N ASP A 233 -3.07 -37.18 -5.69
CA ASP A 233 -2.10 -38.27 -5.55
C ASP A 233 -2.29 -39.38 -6.61
N ASP A 234 -3.49 -39.50 -7.19
CA ASP A 234 -3.85 -40.48 -8.23
C ASP A 234 -3.57 -39.99 -9.66
N ALA A 235 -3.07 -38.77 -9.81
CA ALA A 235 -2.73 -38.21 -11.12
C ALA A 235 -1.57 -38.99 -11.78
N PRO A 236 -1.50 -38.99 -13.13
CA PRO A 236 -0.34 -39.49 -13.85
C PRO A 236 0.97 -38.86 -13.34
N LYS A 237 2.05 -39.66 -13.24
CA LYS A 237 3.35 -39.22 -12.68
C LYS A 237 3.90 -37.96 -13.36
N ASN A 238 3.65 -37.79 -14.66
CA ASN A 238 4.09 -36.63 -15.43
C ASN A 238 3.36 -35.33 -15.08
N LEU A 239 2.29 -35.37 -14.28
CA LEU A 239 1.56 -34.20 -13.79
C LEU A 239 1.98 -33.77 -12.38
N ASN A 240 3.01 -34.40 -11.80
CA ASN A 240 3.52 -34.12 -10.46
C ASN A 240 2.46 -34.31 -9.35
N PRO A 241 1.98 -35.55 -9.09
CA PRO A 241 1.03 -35.85 -8.03
C PRO A 241 1.47 -35.27 -6.68
N GLY A 242 0.54 -34.64 -5.96
CA GLY A 242 0.80 -34.00 -4.67
C GLY A 242 1.49 -32.64 -4.75
N ALA A 243 1.80 -32.11 -5.95
CA ALA A 243 2.36 -30.78 -6.09
C ALA A 243 1.27 -29.70 -6.04
N CYS A 244 1.59 -28.56 -5.45
CA CYS A 244 0.76 -27.37 -5.51
C CYS A 244 1.18 -26.49 -6.70
N LEU A 245 0.21 -26.10 -7.51
CA LEU A 245 0.41 -25.34 -8.74
C LEU A 245 -0.01 -23.90 -8.54
N TYR A 246 0.86 -22.98 -8.93
CA TYR A 246 0.58 -21.56 -8.99
C TYR A 246 1.01 -20.99 -10.34
N SER A 247 0.34 -19.94 -10.79
CA SER A 247 0.69 -19.28 -12.05
C SER A 247 1.61 -18.09 -11.82
N ARG A 248 2.55 -17.85 -12.73
CA ARG A 248 3.30 -16.58 -12.77
C ARG A 248 2.55 -15.49 -13.56
N GLU A 249 1.49 -15.87 -14.28
CA GLU A 249 0.73 -14.99 -15.16
C GLU A 249 -0.67 -14.73 -14.59
N GLN A 250 -0.90 -13.52 -14.06
CA GLN A 250 -2.18 -13.17 -13.45
C GLN A 250 -3.37 -13.26 -14.43
N ARG A 251 -3.12 -13.03 -15.73
CA ARG A 251 -4.12 -13.13 -16.81
C ARG A 251 -4.72 -14.52 -16.99
N VAL A 252 -4.06 -15.57 -16.49
CA VAL A 252 -4.50 -16.96 -16.65
C VAL A 252 -5.42 -17.40 -15.49
N LEU A 253 -5.45 -16.64 -14.39
CA LEU A 253 -6.28 -16.95 -13.22
C LEU A 253 -7.76 -16.70 -13.54
N SER A 254 -8.58 -17.75 -13.42
CA SER A 254 -10.01 -17.65 -13.71
C SER A 254 -10.88 -18.44 -12.72
N CYS A 255 -12.09 -17.97 -12.47
CA CYS A 255 -13.04 -18.64 -11.59
C CYS A 255 -13.67 -19.89 -12.23
N ASP A 256 -13.85 -19.91 -13.54
CA ASP A 256 -14.49 -20.98 -14.30
C ASP A 256 -13.53 -22.15 -14.64
N GLY A 257 -12.22 -21.89 -14.58
CA GLY A 257 -11.20 -22.89 -14.85
C GLY A 257 -11.32 -24.14 -13.96
N SER A 258 -11.08 -25.30 -14.55
CA SER A 258 -11.07 -26.58 -13.83
C SER A 258 -10.14 -27.56 -14.53
N HIS A 259 -9.63 -28.53 -13.78
CA HIS A 259 -8.80 -29.59 -14.35
C HIS A 259 -9.08 -30.92 -13.67
N ARG A 260 -9.08 -31.99 -14.46
CA ARG A 260 -9.52 -33.32 -14.03
C ARG A 260 -8.67 -33.94 -12.90
N HIS A 261 -7.43 -33.49 -12.73
CA HIS A 261 -6.47 -34.04 -11.78
C HIS A 261 -6.09 -33.07 -10.66
N THR A 262 -6.80 -31.95 -10.52
CA THR A 262 -6.49 -30.96 -9.50
C THR A 262 -7.73 -30.62 -8.69
N LYS A 263 -7.49 -30.15 -7.46
CA LYS A 263 -8.49 -29.51 -6.60
C LYS A 263 -8.06 -28.07 -6.34
N ARG A 264 -8.98 -27.13 -6.54
CA ARG A 264 -8.69 -25.69 -6.56
C ARG A 264 -8.80 -25.06 -5.17
N LEU A 265 -8.04 -23.99 -4.95
CA LEU A 265 -8.21 -23.09 -3.79
C LEU A 265 -8.99 -21.85 -4.23
N CYS A 266 -10.19 -21.67 -3.68
CA CYS A 266 -11.17 -20.73 -4.20
C CYS A 266 -11.48 -19.60 -3.22
N PRO A 267 -11.48 -18.33 -3.68
CA PRO A 267 -11.93 -17.19 -2.89
C PRO A 267 -13.43 -16.96 -3.11
N CYS A 268 -14.24 -17.21 -2.08
CA CYS A 268 -15.69 -17.09 -2.13
C CYS A 268 -16.18 -15.92 -1.27
N ALA A 269 -17.18 -15.16 -1.74
CA ALA A 269 -17.87 -14.14 -0.95
C ALA A 269 -19.34 -14.05 -1.33
#